data_AF-A0A8C0C2J2-F1
#
_entry.id   AF-A0A8C0C2J2-F1
#
_cell.length_a   1.000
_cell.length_b   1.000
_cell.length_c   1.000
_cell.angle_alpha   90.00
_cell.angle_beta   90.00
_cell.angle_gamma   90.00
#
_symmetry.space_group_name_H-M   'P 1'
#
loop_
_entity.id
_entity.type
_entity.pdbx_description
1 polymer ?
#
loop_
_entity_poly.entity_id
_entity_poly.type
_entity_poly.pdbx_seq_one_letter_code
_entity_poly.pdbx_strand_id
1 'polypeptide(L)'
;MTMDGLETAEGLDCIRIIEDLAKVLKKESGLRNVLPITTAKVPIVKFFHVRSGLEVDISLYNLALHNTRLLSAYAAIDPRVKYLCYTMKVFTKIYKEPKKPEILVDGWNVYFFDKIEELSVVWPDCGKNTESIGQLWLGLLRFYTEEFDFKEHVICIRRKNLLTTFKKQWTSKYIVIEDPFDLNHNLGAGLSRKMTNFIMKAFINGRRVFGTPIKIFPKEYPSKMEYFFDPEVLTEGELAPNDRCCRTCGKIGHFMKDCPMRRKLRRHRDYEDIKNQRYTESKEKRSKEEKETQTKTTEKESSIKEGKLYLCTPQKRKLARVVVETGREKTPRQSAEKWKRLEDRDIREKRCFICGREGHIKKECPQYKGAT
;
A
#
# COMPACT_ATOMS: atom_id res chain seq x y z
N MET A 1 3.72 -21.81 -3.26
CA MET A 1 3.41 -23.11 -3.85
C MET A 1 4.66 -23.66 -4.50
N THR A 2 4.77 -24.98 -4.52
CA THR A 2 5.80 -25.79 -5.16
C THR A 2 5.10 -26.78 -6.10
N MET A 3 5.85 -27.50 -6.93
CA MET A 3 5.37 -28.62 -7.73
C MET A 3 6.13 -29.88 -7.33
N ASP A 4 5.41 -31.00 -7.21
CA ASP A 4 6.01 -32.26 -6.76
C ASP A 4 7.09 -32.73 -7.76
N GLY A 5 8.22 -33.22 -7.23
CA GLY A 5 9.38 -33.61 -8.03
C GLY A 5 10.32 -32.46 -8.46
N LEU A 6 10.04 -31.21 -8.07
CA LEU A 6 10.91 -30.05 -8.33
C LEU A 6 11.26 -29.32 -7.04
N GLU A 7 12.55 -29.28 -6.68
CA GLU A 7 13.04 -28.61 -5.46
C GLU A 7 13.16 -27.09 -5.62
N THR A 8 13.42 -26.59 -6.83
CA THR A 8 13.61 -25.17 -7.15
C THR A 8 12.67 -24.71 -8.26
N ALA A 9 12.64 -23.39 -8.52
CA ALA A 9 11.98 -22.81 -9.69
C ALA A 9 12.88 -22.76 -10.94
N GLU A 10 14.05 -23.40 -10.93
CA GLU A 10 14.95 -23.37 -12.07
C GLU A 10 14.30 -24.04 -13.30
N GLY A 11 14.38 -23.38 -14.46
CA GLY A 11 13.68 -23.80 -15.67
C GLY A 11 12.16 -23.53 -15.71
N LEU A 12 11.53 -23.00 -14.64
CA LEU A 12 10.11 -22.68 -14.63
C LEU A 12 9.81 -21.25 -15.12
N ASP A 13 8.87 -21.11 -16.05
CA ASP A 13 8.25 -19.83 -16.40
C ASP A 13 7.27 -19.38 -15.30
N CYS A 14 7.83 -18.84 -14.23
CA CYS A 14 7.08 -18.40 -13.05
C CYS A 14 6.03 -17.32 -13.37
N ILE A 15 6.25 -16.51 -14.40
CA ILE A 15 5.29 -15.48 -14.82
C ILE A 15 4.06 -16.16 -15.42
N ARG A 16 4.26 -17.03 -16.42
CA ARG A 16 3.17 -17.76 -17.07
C ARG A 16 2.40 -18.65 -16.10
N ILE A 17 3.09 -19.34 -15.18
CA ILE A 17 2.45 -20.16 -14.15
C ILE A 17 1.56 -19.31 -13.23
N ILE A 18 1.99 -18.12 -12.79
CA ILE A 18 1.17 -17.20 -11.98
C ILE A 18 -0.05 -16.69 -12.78
N GLU A 19 0.12 -16.40 -14.07
CA GLU A 19 -1.00 -15.98 -14.92
C GLU A 19 -2.02 -17.11 -15.16
N ASP A 20 -1.56 -18.34 -15.38
CA ASP A 20 -2.40 -19.52 -15.57
C ASP A 20 -3.11 -19.92 -14.28
N LEU A 21 -2.42 -19.90 -13.13
CA LEU A 21 -3.03 -20.04 -11.81
C LEU A 21 -4.13 -18.98 -11.59
N ALA A 22 -3.88 -17.72 -11.98
CA ALA A 22 -4.87 -16.66 -11.91
C ALA A 22 -6.02 -16.83 -12.93
N LYS A 23 -5.93 -17.69 -13.95
CA LYS A 23 -7.07 -18.09 -14.80
C LYS A 23 -7.89 -19.19 -14.13
N VAL A 24 -7.24 -20.15 -13.46
CA VAL A 24 -7.90 -21.21 -12.68
C VAL A 24 -8.68 -20.62 -11.50
N LEU A 25 -8.03 -19.84 -10.63
CA LEU A 25 -8.64 -19.25 -9.42
C LEU A 25 -9.82 -18.31 -9.73
N LYS A 26 -9.94 -17.77 -10.95
CA LYS A 26 -11.12 -16.97 -11.38
C LYS A 26 -12.38 -17.79 -11.59
N LYS A 27 -12.28 -19.12 -11.75
CA LYS A 27 -13.42 -20.03 -11.89
C LYS A 27 -14.05 -20.38 -10.55
N GLU A 28 -13.30 -20.24 -9.46
CA GLU A 28 -13.73 -20.60 -8.12
C GLU A 28 -14.77 -19.64 -7.53
N SER A 29 -15.97 -20.18 -7.25
CA SER A 29 -17.13 -19.39 -6.79
C SER A 29 -16.92 -18.73 -5.43
N GLY A 30 -16.07 -19.32 -4.57
CA GLY A 30 -15.71 -18.80 -3.25
C GLY A 30 -14.63 -17.69 -3.26
N LEU A 31 -14.05 -17.37 -4.43
CA LEU A 31 -12.98 -16.38 -4.55
C LEU A 31 -13.47 -15.08 -5.20
N ARG A 32 -12.89 -13.95 -4.79
CA ARG A 32 -13.15 -12.62 -5.36
C ARG A 32 -11.84 -11.89 -5.60
N ASN A 33 -11.89 -10.87 -6.46
CA ASN A 33 -10.78 -9.94 -6.69
C ASN A 33 -9.45 -10.56 -7.18
N VAL A 34 -9.47 -11.75 -7.79
CA VAL A 34 -8.27 -12.46 -8.28
C VAL A 34 -7.44 -11.59 -9.23
N LEU A 35 -6.23 -11.25 -8.79
CA LEU A 35 -5.32 -10.29 -9.42
C LEU A 35 -3.90 -10.87 -9.45
N PRO A 36 -3.36 -11.26 -10.62
CA PRO A 36 -1.93 -11.53 -10.76
C PRO A 36 -1.13 -10.21 -10.69
N ILE A 37 -0.01 -10.24 -9.97
CA ILE A 37 0.95 -9.15 -9.81
C ILE A 37 2.32 -9.73 -10.21
N THR A 38 2.58 -9.74 -11.51
CA THR A 38 3.78 -10.34 -12.11
C THR A 38 4.99 -9.41 -12.17
N THR A 39 4.80 -8.11 -11.95
CA THR A 39 5.86 -7.07 -12.03
C THR A 39 6.58 -6.79 -10.71
N ALA A 40 6.31 -7.56 -9.66
CA ALA A 40 6.97 -7.44 -8.36
C ALA A 40 8.24 -8.32 -8.28
N LYS A 41 9.16 -8.03 -7.33
CA LYS A 41 10.37 -8.87 -7.10
C LYS A 41 10.00 -10.35 -6.88
N VAL A 42 8.89 -10.60 -6.19
CA VAL A 42 8.28 -11.92 -6.05
C VAL A 42 6.91 -11.86 -6.75
N PRO A 43 6.73 -12.52 -7.91
CA PRO A 43 5.43 -12.63 -8.57
C PRO A 43 4.41 -13.35 -7.68
N ILE A 44 3.21 -12.78 -7.57
CA ILE A 44 2.11 -13.34 -6.77
C ILE A 44 0.77 -13.30 -7.50
N VAL A 45 -0.16 -14.17 -7.09
CA VAL A 45 -1.60 -13.95 -7.31
C VAL A 45 -2.26 -13.60 -5.98
N LYS A 46 -2.89 -12.42 -5.94
CA LYS A 46 -3.66 -11.89 -4.81
C LYS A 46 -5.15 -12.14 -5.04
N PHE A 47 -5.88 -12.58 -4.02
CA PHE A 47 -7.34 -12.71 -4.05
C PHE A 47 -7.98 -12.59 -2.66
N PHE A 48 -9.30 -12.53 -2.61
CA PHE A 48 -10.09 -12.51 -1.37
C PHE A 48 -10.93 -13.78 -1.28
N HIS A 49 -10.80 -14.54 -0.19
CA HIS A 49 -11.58 -15.74 0.07
C HIS A 49 -12.83 -15.38 0.88
N VAL A 50 -14.00 -15.55 0.27
CA VAL A 50 -15.28 -15.02 0.79
C VAL A 50 -15.66 -15.64 2.14
N ARG A 51 -15.46 -16.95 2.32
CA ARG A 51 -15.93 -17.67 3.51
C ARG A 51 -15.16 -17.32 4.78
N SER A 52 -13.85 -17.04 4.69
CA SER A 52 -13.02 -16.66 5.84
C SER A 52 -12.85 -15.15 5.99
N GLY A 53 -13.25 -14.35 4.99
CA GLY A 53 -13.01 -12.91 4.98
C GLY A 53 -11.53 -12.51 4.84
N LEU A 54 -10.66 -13.42 4.39
CA LEU A 54 -9.21 -13.21 4.33
C LEU A 54 -8.74 -12.83 2.93
N GLU A 55 -7.78 -11.92 2.85
CA GLU A 55 -6.98 -11.67 1.65
C GLU A 55 -5.81 -12.67 1.60
N VAL A 56 -5.55 -13.26 0.44
CA VAL A 56 -4.62 -14.37 0.24
C VAL A 56 -3.68 -14.06 -0.92
N ASP A 57 -2.38 -14.22 -0.68
CA ASP A 57 -1.31 -14.04 -1.67
C ASP A 57 -0.57 -15.37 -1.88
N ILE A 58 -0.55 -15.88 -3.11
CA ILE A 58 0.21 -17.09 -3.47
C ILE A 58 1.41 -16.69 -4.33
N SER A 59 2.63 -17.01 -3.86
CA SER A 59 3.87 -16.98 -4.64
C SER A 59 4.30 -18.39 -5.07
N LEU A 60 5.14 -18.49 -6.10
CA LEU A 60 5.96 -19.67 -6.38
C LEU A 60 7.21 -19.69 -5.48
N TYR A 61 7.84 -20.86 -5.32
CA TYR A 61 9.17 -21.13 -4.74
C TYR A 61 9.86 -19.91 -4.10
N ASN A 62 9.75 -19.78 -2.77
CA ASN A 62 10.09 -18.55 -2.08
C ASN A 62 10.84 -18.82 -0.77
N LEU A 63 12.04 -18.24 -0.65
CA LEU A 63 12.87 -18.21 0.56
C LEU A 63 12.14 -17.76 1.83
N ALA A 64 11.00 -17.06 1.68
CA ALA A 64 10.09 -16.72 2.77
C ALA A 64 9.69 -17.92 3.66
N LEU A 65 9.67 -19.16 3.13
CA LEU A 65 9.43 -20.36 3.94
C LEU A 65 10.53 -20.57 5.00
N HIS A 66 11.80 -20.42 4.62
CA HIS A 66 12.94 -20.53 5.54
C HIS A 66 12.96 -19.36 6.52
N ASN A 67 12.67 -18.14 6.07
CA ASN A 67 12.49 -16.99 6.97
C ASN A 67 11.39 -17.23 8.01
N THR A 68 10.26 -17.82 7.60
CA THR A 68 9.15 -18.16 8.50
C THR A 68 9.58 -19.21 9.54
N ARG A 69 10.28 -20.27 9.13
CA ARG A 69 10.83 -21.27 10.06
C ARG A 69 11.85 -20.66 11.04
N LEU A 70 12.75 -19.80 10.56
CA LEU A 70 13.74 -19.09 11.40
C LEU A 70 13.06 -18.20 12.45
N LEU A 71 12.06 -17.42 12.06
CA LEU A 71 11.30 -16.57 12.98
C LEU A 71 10.47 -17.39 13.98
N SER A 72 9.88 -18.52 13.55
CA SER A 72 9.18 -19.44 14.44
C SER A 72 10.13 -20.08 15.46
N ALA A 73 11.34 -20.45 15.05
CA ALA A 73 12.38 -20.95 15.95
C ALA A 73 12.79 -19.90 16.98
N TYR A 74 12.99 -18.63 16.56
CA TYR A 74 13.25 -17.53 17.50
C TYR A 74 12.11 -17.32 18.50
N ALA A 75 10.86 -17.37 18.04
CA ALA A 75 9.67 -17.25 18.88
C ALA A 75 9.49 -18.44 19.85
N ALA A 76 10.14 -19.57 19.61
CA ALA A 76 10.11 -20.75 20.48
C ALA A 76 11.17 -20.72 21.60
N ILE A 77 12.24 -19.91 21.47
CA ILE A 77 13.29 -19.79 22.51
C ILE A 77 12.73 -19.24 23.82
N ASP A 78 12.02 -18.11 23.75
CA ASP A 78 11.66 -17.31 24.91
C ASP A 78 10.34 -16.55 24.64
N PRO A 79 9.33 -16.61 25.54
CA PRO A 79 8.07 -15.89 25.37
C PRO A 79 8.23 -14.38 25.11
N ARG A 80 9.28 -13.74 25.62
CA ARG A 80 9.60 -12.31 25.41
C ARG A 80 9.80 -11.98 23.92
N VAL A 81 10.26 -12.93 23.12
CA VAL A 81 10.37 -12.77 21.65
C VAL A 81 8.99 -12.63 21.01
N LYS A 82 7.97 -13.35 21.49
CA LYS A 82 6.59 -13.23 20.97
C LYS A 82 5.96 -11.88 21.33
N TYR A 83 6.27 -11.33 22.50
CA TYR A 83 5.73 -10.03 22.94
C TYR A 83 6.41 -8.84 22.24
N LEU A 84 7.71 -8.92 21.96
CA LEU A 84 8.48 -7.83 21.34
C LEU A 84 8.60 -7.94 19.82
N CYS A 85 8.39 -9.13 19.25
CA CYS A 85 8.52 -9.48 17.82
C CYS A 85 9.86 -9.10 17.13
N TYR A 86 10.90 -8.72 17.89
CA TYR A 86 12.15 -8.18 17.32
C TYR A 86 13.42 -8.94 17.74
N THR A 87 14.15 -9.40 16.73
CA THR A 87 15.62 -9.36 16.63
C THR A 87 16.44 -10.00 17.77
N MET A 88 16.10 -11.23 18.15
CA MET A 88 17.06 -12.11 18.84
C MET A 88 18.24 -12.42 17.87
N LYS A 89 19.50 -12.12 18.23
CA LYS A 89 20.70 -12.29 17.37
C LYS A 89 21.49 -13.59 17.66
N VAL A 90 20.80 -14.72 17.85
CA VAL A 90 21.37 -15.88 18.54
C VAL A 90 21.86 -17.00 17.61
N PHE A 91 21.14 -17.34 16.53
CA PHE A 91 21.31 -18.66 15.90
C PHE A 91 22.55 -18.92 15.03
N THR A 92 23.40 -17.93 14.76
CA THR A 92 24.37 -18.06 13.64
C THR A 92 25.81 -18.35 14.02
N LYS A 93 26.06 -18.57 15.31
CA LYS A 93 27.31 -19.17 15.83
C LYS A 93 27.05 -20.47 16.61
N ILE A 94 25.83 -21.00 16.50
CA ILE A 94 25.39 -22.21 17.21
C ILE A 94 25.41 -23.36 16.22
N TYR A 95 26.50 -24.11 16.21
CA TYR A 95 26.65 -25.37 15.49
C TYR A 95 27.65 -26.24 16.27
N LYS A 96 27.33 -27.53 16.45
CA LYS A 96 28.12 -28.46 17.28
C LYS A 96 29.43 -28.91 16.61
N GLU A 97 29.47 -28.84 15.28
CA GLU A 97 30.56 -29.31 14.44
C GLU A 97 31.56 -28.18 14.12
N PRO A 98 32.78 -28.47 13.63
CA PRO A 98 33.74 -27.42 13.28
C PRO A 98 33.34 -26.60 12.04
N LYS A 99 32.51 -27.15 11.14
CA LYS A 99 32.01 -26.46 9.94
C LYS A 99 30.52 -26.16 10.09
N LYS A 100 30.09 -24.96 9.67
CA LYS A 100 28.66 -24.64 9.55
C LYS A 100 28.04 -25.52 8.44
N PRO A 101 26.90 -26.19 8.66
CA PRO A 101 26.19 -26.88 7.59
C PRO A 101 25.77 -25.93 6.46
N GLU A 102 25.75 -26.47 5.24
CA GLU A 102 25.44 -25.76 4.00
C GLU A 102 24.22 -26.41 3.36
N ILE A 103 23.06 -25.76 3.53
CA ILE A 103 21.80 -26.12 2.86
C ILE A 103 21.52 -24.99 1.89
N LEU A 104 21.71 -25.22 0.59
CA LEU A 104 21.60 -24.16 -0.43
C LEU A 104 20.21 -24.17 -1.06
N VAL A 105 19.54 -23.01 -1.06
CA VAL A 105 18.30 -22.74 -1.80
C VAL A 105 18.49 -21.40 -2.52
N ASP A 106 18.23 -21.37 -3.84
CA ASP A 106 18.46 -20.21 -4.72
C ASP A 106 19.88 -19.59 -4.57
N GLY A 107 20.89 -20.44 -4.33
CA GLY A 107 22.29 -20.04 -4.10
C GLY A 107 22.61 -19.54 -2.68
N TRP A 108 21.63 -19.48 -1.78
CA TRP A 108 21.80 -18.99 -0.40
C TRP A 108 21.82 -20.12 0.63
N ASN A 109 22.74 -20.06 1.58
CA ASN A 109 22.76 -21.02 2.70
C ASN A 109 21.66 -20.71 3.72
N VAL A 110 20.54 -21.45 3.62
CA VAL A 110 19.36 -21.33 4.48
C VAL A 110 19.47 -22.08 5.81
N TYR A 111 20.61 -22.69 6.14
CA TYR A 111 20.81 -23.34 7.45
C TYR A 111 20.79 -22.32 8.60
N PHE A 112 19.98 -22.65 9.60
CA PHE A 112 20.00 -22.13 10.96
C PHE A 112 19.75 -23.29 11.94
N PHE A 113 20.08 -23.10 13.22
CA PHE A 113 19.85 -24.10 14.26
C PHE A 113 18.39 -24.07 14.72
N ASP A 114 17.62 -25.14 14.47
CA ASP A 114 16.18 -25.22 14.76
C ASP A 114 15.80 -26.15 15.93
N LYS A 115 16.77 -26.88 16.51
CA LYS A 115 16.58 -27.78 17.65
C LYS A 115 16.59 -27.04 19.00
N ILE A 116 15.47 -26.40 19.33
CA ILE A 116 15.35 -25.53 20.52
C ILE A 116 15.60 -26.29 21.83
N GLU A 117 15.30 -27.58 21.87
CA GLU A 117 15.48 -28.46 23.03
C GLU A 117 16.96 -28.66 23.39
N GLU A 118 17.83 -28.66 22.37
CA GLU A 118 19.28 -28.80 22.53
C GLU A 118 19.97 -27.45 22.83
N LEU A 119 19.24 -26.32 22.78
CA LEU A 119 19.80 -24.96 22.76
C LEU A 119 20.62 -24.60 24.00
N SER A 120 20.21 -25.05 25.19
CA SER A 120 20.92 -24.79 26.46
C SER A 120 22.33 -25.41 26.49
N VAL A 121 22.55 -26.51 25.76
CA VAL A 121 23.85 -27.20 25.67
C VAL A 121 24.80 -26.45 24.73
N VAL A 122 24.26 -25.84 23.68
CA VAL A 122 25.05 -25.23 22.59
C VAL A 122 25.14 -23.70 22.67
N TRP A 123 24.36 -23.06 23.55
CA TRP A 123 24.38 -21.62 23.77
C TRP A 123 24.68 -21.29 25.25
N PRO A 124 25.95 -21.02 25.59
CA PRO A 124 26.35 -20.73 26.98
C PRO A 124 25.75 -19.46 27.60
N ASP A 125 25.08 -18.60 26.82
CA ASP A 125 24.36 -17.41 27.33
C ASP A 125 22.84 -17.63 27.43
N CYS A 126 22.35 -18.85 27.15
CA CYS A 126 20.93 -19.19 27.27
C CYS A 126 20.41 -18.90 28.68
N GLY A 127 19.30 -18.16 28.77
CA GLY A 127 18.68 -17.78 30.05
C GLY A 127 19.41 -16.70 30.87
N LYS A 128 20.58 -16.19 30.45
CA LYS A 128 21.32 -15.17 31.23
C LYS A 128 20.63 -13.80 31.32
N ASN A 129 19.87 -13.41 30.29
CA ASN A 129 19.14 -12.15 30.31
C ASN A 129 17.83 -12.31 31.08
N THR A 130 17.70 -11.61 32.20
CA THR A 130 16.54 -11.62 33.10
C THR A 130 15.66 -10.37 33.02
N GLU A 131 15.88 -9.50 32.03
CA GLU A 131 15.13 -8.25 31.88
C GLU A 131 13.65 -8.51 31.55
N SER A 132 12.79 -7.69 32.15
CA SER A 132 11.36 -7.70 31.85
C SER A 132 11.05 -7.18 30.44
N ILE A 133 9.87 -7.53 29.92
CA ILE A 133 9.40 -7.08 28.60
C ILE A 133 9.40 -5.55 28.50
N GLY A 134 9.04 -4.84 29.58
CA GLY A 134 9.04 -3.37 29.62
C GLY A 134 10.44 -2.76 29.56
N GLN A 135 11.42 -3.37 30.24
CA GLN A 135 12.83 -2.96 30.16
C GLN A 135 13.38 -3.19 28.75
N LEU A 136 13.14 -4.37 28.16
CA LEU A 136 13.57 -4.70 26.81
C LEU A 136 12.89 -3.83 25.73
N TRP A 137 11.61 -3.48 25.90
CA TRP A 137 10.88 -2.58 24.99
C TRP A 137 11.47 -1.16 25.02
N LEU A 138 11.65 -0.58 26.20
CA LEU A 138 12.29 0.72 26.33
C LEU A 138 13.75 0.67 25.88
N GLY A 139 14.46 -0.42 26.17
CA GLY A 139 15.82 -0.69 25.69
C GLY A 139 15.91 -0.72 24.16
N LEU A 140 14.95 -1.33 23.46
CA LEU A 140 14.87 -1.32 21.99
C LEU A 140 14.67 0.11 21.44
N LEU A 141 13.75 0.88 22.04
CA LEU A 141 13.50 2.26 21.65
C LEU A 141 14.73 3.15 21.87
N ARG A 142 15.43 2.97 22.99
CA ARG A 142 16.71 3.65 23.27
C ARG A 142 17.82 3.19 22.32
N PHE A 143 18.01 1.90 22.12
CA PHE A 143 19.01 1.35 21.20
C PHE A 143 18.91 1.96 19.80
N TYR A 144 17.70 2.00 19.21
CA TYR A 144 17.48 2.58 17.88
C TYR A 144 17.37 4.11 17.83
N THR A 145 17.58 4.84 18.93
CA THR A 145 17.58 6.33 18.94
C THR A 145 18.79 6.97 19.61
N GLU A 146 19.53 6.22 20.45
CA GLU A 146 20.71 6.65 21.19
C GLU A 146 21.99 5.92 20.72
N GLU A 147 21.93 4.61 20.47
CA GLU A 147 23.13 3.75 20.40
C GLU A 147 23.47 3.24 18.99
N PHE A 148 22.47 2.87 18.19
CA PHE A 148 22.70 2.22 16.90
C PHE A 148 23.01 3.24 15.79
N ASP A 149 24.27 3.30 15.36
CA ASP A 149 24.66 4.09 14.20
C ASP A 149 24.17 3.46 12.88
N PHE A 150 23.02 3.96 12.41
CA PHE A 150 22.40 3.65 11.12
C PHE A 150 23.24 4.00 9.89
N LYS A 151 24.16 4.98 9.97
CA LYS A 151 25.04 5.30 8.82
C LYS A 151 26.16 4.29 8.70
N GLU A 152 26.75 3.91 9.83
CA GLU A 152 27.89 2.99 9.84
C GLU A 152 27.46 1.52 9.75
N HIS A 153 26.34 1.11 10.36
CA HIS A 153 26.00 -0.30 10.56
C HIS A 153 24.73 -0.79 9.85
N VAL A 154 24.78 -2.05 9.42
CA VAL A 154 23.66 -2.80 8.84
C VAL A 154 22.95 -3.59 9.96
N ILE A 155 21.63 -3.45 10.06
CA ILE A 155 20.81 -4.33 10.89
C ILE A 155 20.84 -5.72 10.25
N CYS A 156 21.35 -6.68 11.01
CA CYS A 156 21.63 -8.03 10.52
C CYS A 156 21.44 -9.02 11.67
N ILE A 157 20.70 -10.10 11.43
CA ILE A 157 20.47 -11.18 12.41
C ILE A 157 21.29 -12.43 12.14
N ARG A 158 21.93 -12.55 10.96
CA ARG A 158 22.72 -13.75 10.60
C ARG A 158 24.15 -13.78 11.17
N ARG A 159 24.52 -12.82 12.02
CA ARG A 159 25.85 -12.71 12.65
C ARG A 159 25.80 -11.83 13.90
N LYS A 160 26.50 -12.26 14.97
CA LYS A 160 26.68 -11.47 16.20
C LYS A 160 27.62 -10.27 15.98
N ASN A 161 28.72 -10.47 15.24
CA ASN A 161 29.67 -9.40 14.93
C ASN A 161 29.02 -8.36 14.00
N LEU A 162 29.20 -7.07 14.31
CA LEU A 162 28.68 -5.95 13.50
C LEU A 162 29.11 -6.05 12.03
N LEU A 163 28.28 -5.49 11.14
CA LEU A 163 28.47 -5.44 9.69
C LEU A 163 28.30 -3.99 9.25
N THR A 164 29.30 -3.41 8.58
CA THR A 164 29.25 -2.01 8.19
C THR A 164 28.55 -1.81 6.84
N THR A 165 27.89 -0.66 6.67
CA THR A 165 27.26 -0.26 5.40
C THR A 165 28.29 -0.12 4.29
N PHE A 166 29.50 0.35 4.63
CA PHE A 166 30.65 0.42 3.71
C PHE A 166 31.05 -0.97 3.20
N LYS A 167 31.22 -1.97 4.08
CA LYS A 167 31.52 -3.35 3.67
C LYS A 167 30.44 -3.98 2.80
N LYS A 168 29.20 -3.51 2.93
CA LYS A 168 28.06 -3.90 2.08
C LYS A 168 27.85 -3.04 0.84
N GLN A 169 28.59 -1.94 0.69
CA GLN A 169 28.35 -0.90 -0.32
C GLN A 169 26.90 -0.35 -0.29
N TRP A 170 26.26 -0.37 0.89
CA TRP A 170 24.86 0.01 1.11
C TRP A 170 24.72 1.40 1.77
N THR A 171 25.57 2.34 1.38
CA THR A 171 25.67 3.70 1.96
C THR A 171 24.56 4.67 1.50
N SER A 172 23.71 4.28 0.54
CA SER A 172 22.68 5.15 -0.05
C SER A 172 21.39 5.29 0.79
N LYS A 173 21.27 4.54 1.88
CA LYS A 173 20.11 4.50 2.77
C LYS A 173 20.57 4.66 4.22
N TYR A 174 19.72 5.29 5.03
CA TYR A 174 19.95 5.42 6.47
C TYR A 174 19.49 4.17 7.22
N ILE A 175 18.24 3.74 7.02
CA ILE A 175 17.79 2.44 7.55
C ILE A 175 18.21 1.34 6.56
N VAL A 176 19.12 0.48 7.01
CA VAL A 176 19.70 -0.64 6.22
C VAL A 176 19.50 -1.94 6.98
N ILE A 177 18.79 -2.91 6.37
CA ILE A 177 18.44 -4.19 7.00
C ILE A 177 18.74 -5.32 6.01
N GLU A 178 19.71 -6.19 6.33
CA GLU A 178 20.03 -7.39 5.55
C GLU A 178 18.99 -8.50 5.83
N ASP A 179 18.40 -9.09 4.80
CA ASP A 179 17.68 -10.37 4.94
C ASP A 179 18.67 -11.46 5.40
N PRO A 180 18.27 -12.38 6.31
CA PRO A 180 19.19 -13.37 6.86
C PRO A 180 19.69 -14.40 5.84
N PHE A 181 18.99 -14.59 4.71
CA PHE A 181 19.34 -15.55 3.66
C PHE A 181 19.65 -14.87 2.31
N ASP A 182 18.76 -14.03 1.77
CA ASP A 182 19.05 -13.25 0.55
C ASP A 182 19.94 -12.05 0.91
N LEU A 183 21.25 -12.30 0.96
CA LEU A 183 22.20 -11.30 1.46
C LEU A 183 22.34 -10.08 0.54
N ASN A 184 21.76 -10.13 -0.67
CA ASN A 184 21.69 -8.99 -1.58
C ASN A 184 20.43 -8.13 -1.34
N HIS A 185 19.50 -8.58 -0.50
CA HIS A 185 18.28 -7.88 -0.19
C HIS A 185 18.43 -6.96 1.03
N ASN A 186 18.45 -5.65 0.76
CA ASN A 186 18.23 -4.63 1.77
C ASN A 186 16.73 -4.30 1.87
N LEU A 187 16.07 -4.69 2.98
CA LEU A 187 14.64 -4.42 3.20
C LEU A 187 14.35 -2.91 3.31
N GLY A 188 15.33 -2.09 3.72
CA GLY A 188 15.25 -0.63 3.77
C GLY A 188 15.35 0.07 2.40
N ALA A 189 15.67 -0.64 1.31
CA ALA A 189 15.92 -0.04 -0.01
C ALA A 189 14.72 0.75 -0.56
N GLY A 190 13.49 0.34 -0.24
CA GLY A 190 12.26 1.01 -0.66
C GLY A 190 12.00 2.37 0.01
N LEU A 191 12.66 2.66 1.12
CA LEU A 191 12.39 3.86 1.93
C LEU A 191 12.80 5.15 1.19
N SER A 192 12.00 6.20 1.41
CA SER A 192 12.27 7.59 0.99
C SER A 192 12.77 8.40 2.18
N ARG A 193 13.48 9.51 1.94
CA ARG A 193 13.96 10.39 3.04
C ARG A 193 12.83 10.84 3.97
N LYS A 194 11.68 11.25 3.43
CA LYS A 194 10.50 11.61 4.23
C LYS A 194 9.99 10.45 5.09
N MET A 195 9.88 9.26 4.52
CA MET A 195 9.43 8.07 5.27
C MET A 195 10.43 7.66 6.35
N THR A 196 11.73 7.73 6.07
CA THR A 196 12.77 7.52 7.08
C THR A 196 12.65 8.51 8.23
N ASN A 197 12.51 9.81 7.94
CA ASN A 197 12.34 10.83 8.98
C ASN A 197 11.07 10.58 9.81
N PHE A 198 9.96 10.21 9.17
CA PHE A 198 8.70 9.85 9.84
C PHE A 198 8.88 8.67 10.80
N ILE A 199 9.51 7.58 10.33
CA ILE A 199 9.81 6.40 11.17
C ILE A 199 10.69 6.78 12.36
N MET A 200 11.82 7.49 12.13
CA MET A 200 12.72 7.88 13.22
C MET A 200 12.05 8.80 14.24
N LYS A 201 11.21 9.74 13.78
CA LYS A 201 10.43 10.64 14.65
C LYS A 201 9.44 9.85 15.52
N ALA A 202 8.74 8.86 14.95
CA ALA A 202 7.86 7.98 15.71
C ALA A 202 8.62 7.15 16.77
N PHE A 203 9.84 6.66 16.47
CA PHE A 203 10.69 5.98 17.46
C PHE A 203 11.16 6.92 18.59
N ILE A 204 11.52 8.17 18.26
CA ILE A 204 11.92 9.20 19.25
C ILE A 204 10.74 9.58 20.15
N ASN A 205 9.55 9.76 19.58
CA ASN A 205 8.33 10.03 20.35
C ASN A 205 7.90 8.82 21.19
N GLY A 206 8.00 7.60 20.65
CA GLY A 206 7.79 6.37 21.41
C GLY A 206 8.74 6.29 22.62
N ARG A 207 10.05 6.49 22.42
CA ARG A 207 11.03 6.57 23.51
C ARG A 207 10.62 7.60 24.57
N ARG A 208 10.16 8.79 24.16
CA ARG A 208 9.70 9.84 25.09
C ARG A 208 8.48 9.37 25.90
N VAL A 209 7.47 8.78 25.27
CA VAL A 209 6.24 8.33 25.94
C VAL A 209 6.50 7.14 26.87
N PHE A 210 7.18 6.10 26.40
CA PHE A 210 7.48 4.90 27.20
C PHE A 210 8.59 5.12 28.25
N GLY A 211 9.49 6.09 28.03
CA GLY A 211 10.60 6.39 28.92
C GLY A 211 10.30 7.44 30.00
N THR A 212 9.17 8.15 29.93
CA THR A 212 8.79 9.16 30.93
C THR A 212 7.92 8.54 32.03
N PRO A 213 8.34 8.55 33.31
CA PRO A 213 7.52 8.01 34.40
C PRO A 213 6.21 8.80 34.60
N ILE A 214 5.09 8.10 34.56
CA ILE A 214 3.75 8.66 34.80
C ILE A 214 3.47 8.63 36.31
N LYS A 215 3.31 9.80 36.95
CA LYS A 215 2.94 9.88 38.38
C LYS A 215 1.45 9.62 38.63
N ILE A 216 0.59 10.14 37.76
CA ILE A 216 -0.86 9.96 37.77
C ILE A 216 -1.27 9.74 36.31
N PHE A 217 -2.01 8.67 36.04
CA PHE A 217 -2.48 8.39 34.69
C PHE A 217 -3.53 9.45 34.28
N PRO A 218 -3.42 10.09 33.09
CA PRO A 218 -4.34 11.16 32.72
C PRO A 218 -5.77 10.62 32.56
N LYS A 219 -6.76 11.37 33.05
CA LYS A 219 -8.17 10.94 33.08
C LYS A 219 -8.83 10.97 31.70
N GLU A 220 -8.19 11.67 30.77
CA GLU A 220 -8.61 11.87 29.39
C GLU A 220 -8.49 10.58 28.57
N TYR A 221 -7.61 9.66 28.97
CA TYR A 221 -7.43 8.37 28.31
C TYR A 221 -8.23 7.27 29.03
N PRO A 222 -9.16 6.57 28.35
CA PRO A 222 -9.94 5.50 28.97
C PRO A 222 -9.14 4.21 29.13
N SER A 223 -8.01 4.05 28.43
CA SER A 223 -7.12 2.90 28.56
C SER A 223 -5.63 3.25 28.48
N LYS A 224 -4.80 2.42 29.13
CA LYS A 224 -3.33 2.51 29.03
C LYS A 224 -2.84 2.35 27.59
N MET A 225 -3.52 1.52 26.79
CA MET A 225 -3.16 1.29 25.39
C MET A 225 -3.32 2.56 24.56
N GLU A 226 -4.42 3.30 24.74
CA GLU A 226 -4.65 4.56 24.03
C GLU A 226 -3.62 5.62 24.41
N TYR A 227 -3.22 5.73 25.68
CA TYR A 227 -2.15 6.65 26.08
C TYR A 227 -0.79 6.30 25.45
N PHE A 228 -0.37 5.04 25.56
CA PHE A 228 0.96 4.62 25.12
C PHE A 228 1.11 4.53 23.59
N PHE A 229 0.00 4.37 22.87
CA PHE A 229 -0.04 4.22 21.41
C PHE A 229 -0.85 5.31 20.70
N ASP A 230 -1.04 6.47 21.36
CA ASP A 230 -1.74 7.63 20.78
C ASP A 230 -1.05 8.09 19.48
N PRO A 231 -1.71 8.01 18.31
CA PRO A 231 -1.13 8.49 17.05
C PRO A 231 -0.83 9.99 17.07
N GLU A 232 -1.66 10.80 17.74
CA GLU A 232 -1.47 12.24 17.83
C GLU A 232 -0.19 12.60 18.60
N VAL A 233 0.22 11.75 19.56
CA VAL A 233 1.47 11.94 20.32
C VAL A 233 2.67 11.30 19.61
N LEU A 234 2.50 10.12 19.03
CA LEU A 234 3.59 9.37 18.39
C LEU A 234 4.00 9.99 17.04
N THR A 235 3.04 10.43 16.23
CA THR A 235 3.30 11.03 14.90
C THR A 235 3.07 12.53 14.85
N GLU A 236 2.65 13.18 15.95
CA GLU A 236 2.31 14.62 16.00
C GLU A 236 1.17 14.99 15.02
N GLY A 237 0.17 14.10 14.91
CA GLY A 237 -0.97 14.22 13.98
C GLY A 237 -0.62 14.05 12.49
N GLU A 238 0.67 13.93 12.15
CA GLU A 238 1.13 13.77 10.77
C GLU A 238 0.80 12.38 10.22
N LEU A 239 0.33 12.34 8.98
CA LEU A 239 0.06 11.10 8.24
C LEU A 239 1.34 10.57 7.57
N ALA A 240 1.45 9.24 7.50
CA ALA A 240 2.60 8.57 6.89
C ALA A 240 2.81 9.00 5.41
N PRO A 241 4.02 9.45 5.00
CA PRO A 241 4.25 10.01 3.67
C PRO A 241 3.94 9.04 2.51
N ASN A 242 2.99 9.42 1.64
CA ASN A 242 2.48 8.56 0.56
C ASN A 242 2.94 8.98 -0.86
N ASP A 243 3.95 9.87 -0.98
CA ASP A 243 4.42 10.46 -2.26
C ASP A 243 4.73 9.45 -3.39
N ARG A 244 5.11 8.21 -3.04
CA ARG A 244 5.46 7.14 -4.00
C ARG A 244 4.27 6.25 -4.38
N CYS A 245 3.12 6.45 -3.75
CA CYS A 245 1.93 5.64 -3.94
C CYS A 245 1.07 6.13 -5.12
N CYS A 246 0.38 5.21 -5.79
CA CYS A 246 -0.60 5.53 -6.81
C CYS A 246 -1.77 6.30 -6.19
N ARG A 247 -2.05 7.51 -6.69
CA ARG A 247 -3.11 8.40 -6.18
C ARG A 247 -4.54 7.81 -6.25
N THR A 248 -4.75 6.69 -6.94
CA THR A 248 -6.06 6.03 -7.06
C THR A 248 -6.27 4.89 -6.07
N CYS A 249 -5.21 4.26 -5.54
CA CYS A 249 -5.34 3.10 -4.63
C CYS A 249 -4.38 3.08 -3.44
N GLY A 250 -3.49 4.08 -3.30
CA GLY A 250 -2.55 4.16 -2.19
C GLY A 250 -1.42 3.12 -2.20
N LYS A 251 -1.27 2.31 -3.25
CA LYS A 251 -0.21 1.28 -3.37
C LYS A 251 0.90 1.70 -4.34
N ILE A 252 2.12 1.24 -4.08
CA ILE A 252 3.31 1.47 -4.92
C ILE A 252 3.36 0.51 -6.14
N GLY A 253 4.42 0.59 -6.94
CA GLY A 253 4.82 -0.44 -7.91
C GLY A 253 4.09 -0.47 -9.26
N HIS A 254 3.24 0.52 -9.56
CA HIS A 254 2.53 0.60 -10.85
C HIS A 254 2.21 2.04 -11.25
N PHE A 255 2.08 2.29 -12.55
CA PHE A 255 1.58 3.57 -13.06
C PHE A 255 0.06 3.69 -12.91
N MET A 256 -0.47 4.92 -12.82
CA MET A 256 -1.91 5.16 -12.66
C MET A 256 -2.77 4.53 -13.79
N LYS A 257 -2.23 4.42 -15.01
CA LYS A 257 -2.87 3.73 -16.14
C LYS A 257 -3.11 2.22 -15.88
N ASP A 258 -2.26 1.60 -15.06
CA ASP A 258 -2.26 0.17 -14.73
C ASP A 258 -2.92 -0.15 -13.38
N CYS A 259 -3.41 0.88 -12.67
CA CYS A 259 -4.04 0.73 -11.37
C CYS A 259 -5.24 -0.24 -11.42
N PRO A 260 -5.27 -1.32 -10.61
CA PRO A 260 -6.37 -2.28 -10.59
C PRO A 260 -7.73 -1.64 -10.30
N MET A 261 -7.77 -0.64 -9.39
CA MET A 261 -9.00 0.11 -9.06
C MET A 261 -9.49 0.93 -10.25
N ARG A 262 -8.58 1.54 -11.03
CA ARG A 262 -8.92 2.27 -12.25
C ARG A 262 -9.39 1.33 -13.37
N ARG A 263 -8.78 0.16 -13.50
CA ARG A 263 -9.21 -0.89 -14.47
C ARG A 263 -10.62 -1.41 -14.13
N LYS A 264 -10.96 -1.59 -12.84
CA LYS A 264 -12.33 -1.92 -12.40
C LYS A 264 -13.34 -0.82 -12.73
N LEU A 265 -13.05 0.44 -12.38
CA LEU A 265 -13.90 1.59 -12.70
C LEU A 265 -14.14 1.74 -14.20
N ARG A 266 -13.11 1.51 -15.03
CA ARG A 266 -13.24 1.54 -16.49
C ARG A 266 -14.18 0.44 -16.98
N ARG A 267 -13.95 -0.83 -16.59
CA ARG A 267 -14.85 -1.94 -16.96
C ARG A 267 -16.30 -1.71 -16.53
N HIS A 268 -16.54 -1.07 -15.38
CA HIS A 268 -17.90 -0.72 -14.95
C HIS A 268 -18.53 0.36 -15.83
N ARG A 269 -17.77 1.37 -16.27
CA ARG A 269 -18.25 2.34 -17.28
C ARG A 269 -18.48 1.65 -18.61
N ASP A 270 -17.51 0.90 -19.12
CA ASP A 270 -17.62 0.21 -20.41
C ASP A 270 -18.85 -0.73 -20.42
N TYR A 271 -19.18 -1.38 -19.29
CA TYR A 271 -20.39 -2.21 -19.15
C TYR A 271 -21.69 -1.40 -19.08
N GLU A 272 -21.72 -0.29 -18.34
CA GLU A 272 -22.86 0.63 -18.29
C GLU A 272 -23.10 1.32 -19.66
N ASP A 273 -22.05 1.72 -20.36
CA ASP A 273 -22.11 2.33 -21.69
C ASP A 273 -22.66 1.32 -22.72
N ILE A 274 -22.20 0.06 -22.71
CA ILE A 274 -22.76 -1.02 -23.56
C ILE A 274 -24.24 -1.29 -23.22
N LYS A 275 -24.61 -1.27 -21.94
CA LYS A 275 -25.99 -1.47 -21.49
C LYS A 275 -26.90 -0.32 -21.93
N ASN A 276 -26.43 0.92 -21.80
CA ASN A 276 -27.14 2.12 -22.24
C ASN A 276 -27.27 2.17 -23.77
N GLN A 277 -26.22 1.79 -24.52
CA GLN A 277 -26.28 1.67 -25.99
C GLN A 277 -27.34 0.66 -26.45
N ARG A 278 -27.38 -0.55 -25.85
CA ARG A 278 -28.44 -1.53 -26.16
C ARG A 278 -29.82 -1.03 -25.81
N TYR A 279 -29.97 -0.26 -24.73
CA TYR A 279 -31.25 0.34 -24.35
C TYR A 279 -31.70 1.41 -25.34
N THR A 280 -30.79 2.27 -25.81
CA THR A 280 -31.09 3.25 -26.87
C THR A 280 -31.40 2.59 -28.21
N GLU A 281 -30.63 1.59 -28.65
CA GLU A 281 -30.90 0.84 -29.88
C GLU A 281 -32.26 0.11 -29.83
N SER A 282 -32.61 -0.48 -28.68
CA SER A 282 -33.91 -1.14 -28.50
C SER A 282 -35.07 -0.14 -28.52
N LYS A 283 -34.87 1.05 -27.95
CA LYS A 283 -35.86 2.14 -27.98
C LYS A 283 -36.02 2.74 -29.39
N GLU A 284 -34.92 2.89 -30.14
CA GLU A 284 -34.95 3.37 -31.51
C GLU A 284 -35.64 2.38 -32.44
N LYS A 285 -35.35 1.07 -32.33
CA LYS A 285 -36.06 0.01 -33.08
C LYS A 285 -37.56 0.05 -32.81
N ARG A 286 -37.96 0.08 -31.54
CA ARG A 286 -39.38 0.18 -31.15
C ARG A 286 -40.06 1.44 -31.71
N SER A 287 -39.36 2.58 -31.73
CA SER A 287 -39.88 3.83 -32.32
C SER A 287 -39.94 3.84 -33.86
N LYS A 288 -39.16 2.97 -34.53
CA LYS A 288 -39.26 2.75 -36.00
C LYS A 288 -40.42 1.81 -36.31
N GLU A 289 -40.57 0.72 -35.55
CA GLU A 289 -41.71 -0.21 -35.66
C GLU A 289 -43.05 0.51 -35.41
N GLU A 290 -43.15 1.38 -34.41
CA GLU A 290 -44.34 2.20 -34.16
C GLU A 290 -44.65 3.16 -35.33
N LYS A 291 -43.63 3.73 -35.99
CA LYS A 291 -43.80 4.58 -37.17
C LYS A 291 -44.20 3.82 -38.43
N GLU A 292 -43.62 2.65 -38.67
CA GLU A 292 -43.99 1.76 -39.79
C GLU A 292 -45.37 1.13 -39.61
N THR A 293 -45.82 0.95 -38.36
CA THR A 293 -47.18 0.52 -38.06
C THR A 293 -48.18 1.65 -38.34
N GLN A 294 -47.85 2.90 -37.98
CA GLN A 294 -48.70 4.06 -38.27
C GLN A 294 -48.84 4.34 -39.77
N THR A 295 -47.76 4.27 -40.57
CA THR A 295 -47.86 4.49 -42.03
C THR A 295 -48.72 3.43 -42.71
N LYS A 296 -48.65 2.16 -42.27
CA LYS A 296 -49.52 1.08 -42.79
C LYS A 296 -51.00 1.22 -42.42
N THR A 297 -51.34 1.93 -41.34
CA THR A 297 -52.74 2.24 -41.01
C THR A 297 -53.32 3.40 -41.84
N THR A 298 -52.53 4.42 -42.22
CA THR A 298 -53.06 5.55 -43.02
C THR A 298 -53.39 5.22 -44.47
N GLU A 299 -52.88 4.11 -45.03
CA GLU A 299 -53.18 3.71 -46.42
C GLU A 299 -54.48 2.91 -46.58
N LYS A 300 -55.19 2.59 -45.48
CA LYS A 300 -56.41 1.76 -45.51
C LYS A 300 -57.72 2.45 -45.16
N GLU A 301 -57.70 3.72 -44.75
CA GLU A 301 -58.90 4.52 -44.45
C GLU A 301 -58.96 5.78 -45.30
N SER A 302 -59.23 5.62 -46.60
CA SER A 302 -59.47 6.72 -47.53
C SER A 302 -60.70 6.46 -48.43
N SER A 303 -61.85 6.16 -47.81
CA SER A 303 -63.16 6.25 -48.46
C SER A 303 -64.30 6.38 -47.44
N ILE A 304 -64.84 7.59 -47.29
CA ILE A 304 -66.27 7.96 -47.37
C ILE A 304 -66.40 9.46 -47.02
N LYS A 305 -67.23 10.17 -47.80
CA LYS A 305 -67.62 11.60 -47.68
C LYS A 305 -68.72 11.76 -46.59
N GLU A 306 -69.21 12.91 -46.14
CA GLU A 306 -69.08 14.36 -46.42
C GLU A 306 -69.68 15.10 -45.19
N GLY A 307 -69.39 16.38 -44.93
CA GLY A 307 -70.19 17.18 -43.98
C GLY A 307 -69.44 18.28 -43.20
N LYS A 308 -69.92 19.53 -43.31
CA LYS A 308 -69.40 20.72 -42.58
C LYS A 308 -70.14 20.95 -41.26
N LEU A 309 -69.45 21.47 -40.24
CA LEU A 309 -69.81 22.74 -39.55
C LEU A 309 -68.73 23.20 -38.54
N TYR A 310 -68.76 24.50 -38.20
CA TYR A 310 -67.76 25.22 -37.40
C TYR A 310 -68.14 25.28 -35.90
N LEU A 311 -67.16 25.33 -34.96
CA LEU A 311 -66.82 26.56 -34.19
C LEU A 311 -65.87 26.36 -32.97
N CYS A 312 -65.07 27.41 -32.75
CA CYS A 312 -64.50 27.95 -31.50
C CYS A 312 -63.32 27.28 -30.74
N THR A 313 -62.37 28.14 -30.36
CA THR A 313 -61.18 27.91 -29.51
C THR A 313 -61.47 28.16 -28.02
N PRO A 314 -60.56 27.73 -27.12
CA PRO A 314 -60.08 28.67 -26.11
C PRO A 314 -58.57 28.65 -25.87
N GLN A 315 -58.00 29.85 -25.66
CA GLN A 315 -56.66 30.05 -25.10
C GLN A 315 -56.68 30.10 -23.56
N LYS A 316 -55.59 29.66 -22.92
CA LYS A 316 -54.93 30.17 -21.68
C LYS A 316 -54.04 29.07 -21.10
N ARG A 317 -52.95 29.29 -20.36
CA ARG A 317 -51.95 30.36 -20.15
C ARG A 317 -50.97 29.72 -19.13
N LYS A 318 -49.66 29.95 -19.24
CA LYS A 318 -48.70 29.53 -18.20
C LYS A 318 -48.88 30.36 -16.93
N LEU A 319 -48.54 29.79 -15.77
CA LEU A 319 -48.37 30.50 -14.50
C LEU A 319 -47.08 30.04 -13.81
N ALA A 320 -46.25 31.00 -13.41
CA ALA A 320 -45.05 30.78 -12.60
C ALA A 320 -45.40 30.83 -11.11
N ARG A 321 -44.49 30.35 -10.24
CA ARG A 321 -44.62 30.52 -8.78
C ARG A 321 -43.33 31.10 -8.19
N VAL A 322 -43.50 32.06 -7.29
CA VAL A 322 -42.45 32.93 -6.73
C VAL A 322 -42.09 32.50 -5.30
N VAL A 323 -40.87 32.87 -4.88
CA VAL A 323 -40.26 32.65 -3.55
C VAL A 323 -40.80 33.63 -2.50
N VAL A 324 -40.88 33.20 -1.24
CA VAL A 324 -40.83 34.09 -0.06
C VAL A 324 -39.97 33.44 1.04
N GLU A 325 -39.09 34.22 1.67
CA GLU A 325 -38.19 33.83 2.77
C GLU A 325 -38.80 34.11 4.16
N THR A 326 -38.19 33.55 5.22
CA THR A 326 -38.09 34.20 6.54
C THR A 326 -36.71 33.92 7.18
N GLY A 327 -36.01 34.96 7.63
CA GLY A 327 -34.79 34.88 8.48
C GLY A 327 -35.14 34.80 9.97
N ARG A 328 -34.24 34.90 10.96
CA ARG A 328 -32.83 35.35 11.10
C ARG A 328 -32.12 34.36 12.09
N GLU A 329 -30.86 34.46 12.55
CA GLU A 329 -29.99 35.62 12.81
C GLU A 329 -28.50 35.22 12.96
N LYS A 330 -27.58 36.16 12.72
CA LYS A 330 -26.14 36.06 13.01
C LYS A 330 -25.68 37.39 13.59
N THR A 331 -24.83 37.37 14.63
CA THR A 331 -24.14 38.55 15.17
C THR A 331 -22.61 38.37 15.24
N PRO A 332 -21.79 39.44 15.23
CA PRO A 332 -20.41 39.36 14.74
C PRO A 332 -19.30 39.99 15.61
N ARG A 333 -18.02 39.75 15.22
CA ARG A 333 -16.76 40.34 15.75
C ARG A 333 -16.32 39.77 17.12
N GLN A 334 -15.06 39.80 17.57
CA GLN A 334 -13.87 40.60 17.20
C GLN A 334 -12.56 39.78 17.04
N SER A 335 -11.46 40.48 16.75
CA SER A 335 -10.14 39.98 16.35
C SER A 335 -9.08 39.97 17.46
N ALA A 336 -8.29 38.88 17.53
CA ALA A 336 -6.92 38.84 18.03
C ALA A 336 -6.24 37.55 17.50
N GLU A 337 -4.99 37.52 17.01
CA GLU A 337 -4.13 38.61 16.52
C GLU A 337 -3.14 38.06 15.44
N LYS A 338 -1.98 38.67 15.20
CA LYS A 338 -1.19 38.58 13.96
C LYS A 338 0.30 38.91 14.18
N TRP A 339 1.12 37.94 14.58
CA TRP A 339 2.59 38.10 14.49
C TRP A 339 3.11 37.70 13.10
N LYS A 340 3.47 38.72 12.31
CA LYS A 340 4.19 38.57 11.03
C LYS A 340 5.70 38.44 11.25
N ARG A 341 6.31 37.41 10.66
CA ARG A 341 7.61 37.44 9.96
C ARG A 341 7.43 36.51 8.73
N LEU A 342 7.55 36.93 7.47
CA LEU A 342 8.75 37.43 6.77
C LEU A 342 9.94 36.48 7.02
N GLU A 343 10.51 35.78 6.04
CA GLU A 343 10.27 35.76 4.60
C GLU A 343 10.98 34.51 4.07
N ASP A 344 10.30 33.62 3.34
CA ASP A 344 10.97 32.60 2.50
C ASP A 344 9.98 31.95 1.52
N ARG A 345 9.38 32.81 0.69
CA ARG A 345 8.54 32.37 -0.42
C ARG A 345 9.47 32.05 -1.59
N ASP A 346 10.06 30.86 -1.58
CA ASP A 346 10.86 30.32 -2.69
C ASP A 346 9.97 30.15 -3.94
N ILE A 347 9.78 31.27 -4.65
CA ILE A 347 9.11 31.34 -5.94
C ILE A 347 10.07 30.68 -6.93
N ARG A 348 9.97 29.36 -7.02
CA ARG A 348 10.65 28.57 -8.05
C ARG A 348 10.00 28.86 -9.40
N GLU A 349 10.46 29.94 -10.02
CA GLU A 349 10.07 30.35 -11.36
C GLU A 349 10.28 29.20 -12.34
N LYS A 350 9.30 29.00 -13.23
CA LYS A 350 9.28 27.87 -14.16
C LYS A 350 10.31 28.10 -15.27
N ARG A 351 11.56 27.66 -15.03
CA ARG A 351 12.62 27.58 -16.04
C ARG A 351 12.24 26.56 -17.13
N CYS A 352 12.46 26.92 -18.38
CA CYS A 352 12.28 26.03 -19.51
C CYS A 352 13.35 24.94 -19.54
N PHE A 353 12.95 23.67 -19.52
CA PHE A 353 13.85 22.51 -19.52
C PHE A 353 14.71 22.32 -20.79
N ILE A 354 14.52 23.13 -21.84
CA ILE A 354 15.37 23.09 -23.05
C ILE A 354 16.43 24.20 -23.01
N CYS A 355 16.03 25.45 -22.76
CA CYS A 355 16.93 26.61 -22.88
C CYS A 355 17.31 27.29 -21.55
N GLY A 356 16.83 26.77 -20.41
CA GLY A 356 17.12 27.28 -19.06
C GLY A 356 16.44 28.59 -18.66
N ARG A 357 15.92 29.38 -19.62
CA ARG A 357 15.29 30.68 -19.37
C ARG A 357 13.93 30.55 -18.66
N GLU A 358 13.59 31.52 -17.83
CA GLU A 358 12.27 31.65 -17.21
C GLU A 358 11.19 32.12 -18.21
N GLY A 359 9.93 32.07 -17.77
CA GLY A 359 8.78 32.66 -18.48
C GLY A 359 8.06 31.77 -19.50
N HIS A 360 8.51 30.55 -19.79
CA HIS A 360 7.82 29.63 -20.71
C HIS A 360 8.11 28.15 -20.42
N ILE A 361 7.26 27.24 -20.91
CA ILE A 361 7.46 25.78 -20.75
C ILE A 361 8.02 25.12 -22.03
N LYS A 362 8.48 23.86 -21.92
CA LYS A 362 9.12 23.08 -23.01
C LYS A 362 8.42 23.17 -24.37
N LYS A 363 7.08 23.18 -24.41
CA LYS A 363 6.27 23.22 -25.64
C LYS A 363 6.28 24.58 -26.35
N GLU A 364 6.60 25.64 -25.62
CA GLU A 364 6.63 27.03 -26.09
C GLU A 364 8.07 27.49 -26.39
N CYS A 365 9.07 26.63 -26.17
CA CYS A 365 10.46 26.99 -26.37
C CYS A 365 10.76 27.19 -27.87
N PRO A 366 11.34 28.33 -28.30
CA PRO A 366 11.69 28.56 -29.70
C PRO A 366 12.62 27.47 -30.28
N GLN A 367 13.48 26.89 -29.44
CA GLN A 367 14.40 25.81 -29.80
C GLN A 367 13.71 24.44 -29.97
N TYR A 368 12.43 24.29 -29.60
CA TYR A 368 11.71 23.01 -29.72
C TYR A 368 11.26 22.70 -31.16
N LYS A 369 11.24 23.69 -32.06
CA LYS A 369 10.87 23.53 -33.49
C LYS A 369 12.08 23.34 -34.43
N GLY A 370 13.23 22.94 -33.90
CA GLY A 370 14.49 22.79 -34.65
C GLY A 370 15.01 21.35 -34.82
N ALA A 371 14.15 20.34 -34.70
CA ALA A 371 14.53 18.94 -34.86
C ALA A 371 13.40 18.16 -35.56
N THR A 372 13.45 18.16 -36.88
CA THR A 372 12.83 17.16 -37.78
C THR A 372 13.94 16.33 -38.39
#